data_AF-A0AAJ2UQL5-F1
#
_entry.id   AF-A0AAJ2UQL5-F1
#
_cell.length_a   1.000
_cell.length_b   1.000
_cell.length_c   1.000
_cell.angle_alpha   90.00
_cell.angle_beta   90.00
_cell.angle_gamma   90.00
#
_symmetry.space_group_name_H-M   'P 1'
#
loop_
_entity.id
_entity.type
_entity.pdbx_description
1 polymer ?
#
loop_
_entity_poly.entity_id
_entity_poly.type
_entity_poly.pdbx_seq_one_letter_code
_entity_poly.pdbx_strand_id
1 'polypeptide(L)'
;MPAEPAVVEQPSRTDATQAAATQAAASEAPEPFEAEEPDDAAEGGFLDWAHDVFSGVGKPADVPVPKEATIDRPDFNNVDLPGIGPLIEYGTPLDRPDGTRLPLFDGPPAREQTQQGMLDDCGVIATMGAVAGHRPELISQCIRENADGTYEVTLHQTKHSFDGDWRHFHPTGAVTHLTVTPDLPVEAKFQERPVYATSGSSNVAWPSVLEKAIAGVDQTWDESRPRSTSGYARLDRGSNPNVRAELLTQLTGDSAYTEDFPTKYDMRGRSPDRQLVDTFREKLAEGRPILVGTNAPKDNPSPLPHKLFPKHAYEVTRVDDRGLVHLRNPHNRADPDPMTVSQFKEHFKNRYTTTE
;
A
#
# COMPACT_ATOMS: atom_id res chain seq x y z
N MET A 1 57.45 10.88 30.45
CA MET A 1 58.48 10.28 31.32
C MET A 1 58.45 11.00 32.66
N PRO A 2 58.69 10.31 33.78
CA PRO A 2 57.99 9.13 34.32
C PRO A 2 56.74 9.61 35.13
N ALA A 3 56.17 9.03 36.20
CA ALA A 3 56.37 7.76 36.91
C ALA A 3 55.04 7.22 37.51
N GLU A 4 55.04 5.93 37.82
CA GLU A 4 54.14 5.19 38.74
C GLU A 4 54.91 4.89 40.06
N PRO A 5 54.36 4.16 41.06
CA PRO A 5 52.99 4.15 41.63
C PRO A 5 53.02 4.22 43.18
N ALA A 6 51.86 4.04 43.84
CA ALA A 6 51.79 3.57 45.23
C ALA A 6 50.65 2.55 45.40
N VAL A 7 50.85 1.55 46.26
CA VAL A 7 50.00 0.35 46.43
C VAL A 7 49.81 0.08 47.94
N VAL A 8 48.88 -0.81 48.30
CA VAL A 8 48.68 -1.43 49.65
C VAL A 8 47.86 -0.51 50.60
N GLU A 9 46.84 -0.95 51.37
CA GLU A 9 46.49 -2.28 51.92
C GLU A 9 44.97 -2.50 52.10
N GLN A 10 44.53 -3.77 52.22
CA GLN A 10 43.22 -4.18 52.78
C GLN A 10 43.41 -4.74 54.21
N PRO A 11 42.34 -4.81 55.02
CA PRO A 11 42.22 -5.85 56.04
C PRO A 11 41.12 -6.90 55.77
N SER A 12 41.55 -8.16 55.84
CA SER A 12 40.84 -9.43 56.18
C SER A 12 39.39 -9.35 56.70
N ARG A 13 38.41 -10.13 56.20
CA ARG A 13 38.24 -11.62 56.24
C ARG A 13 37.74 -12.16 57.60
N THR A 14 36.53 -12.72 57.62
CA THR A 14 36.15 -13.90 58.44
C THR A 14 34.98 -14.65 57.81
N ASP A 15 35.07 -15.98 57.82
CA ASP A 15 34.10 -16.92 57.24
C ASP A 15 32.96 -17.29 58.22
N ALA A 16 31.82 -17.76 57.69
CA ALA A 16 30.97 -18.75 58.35
C ALA A 16 30.19 -19.56 57.30
N THR A 17 30.25 -20.90 57.38
CA THR A 17 29.69 -21.84 56.39
C THR A 17 28.85 -22.91 57.09
N GLN A 18 27.64 -23.19 56.59
CA GLN A 18 26.90 -24.48 56.60
C GLN A 18 25.54 -24.25 55.91
N ALA A 19 25.09 -24.96 54.87
CA ALA A 19 24.94 -26.42 54.67
C ALA A 19 23.94 -27.06 55.66
N ALA A 20 22.97 -27.90 55.28
CA ALA A 20 22.40 -28.28 53.98
C ALA A 20 21.10 -29.07 54.24
N ALA A 21 20.13 -29.10 53.31
CA ALA A 21 19.13 -30.18 53.23
C ALA A 21 18.39 -30.18 51.88
N THR A 22 18.47 -31.30 51.16
CA THR A 22 17.78 -31.55 49.90
C THR A 22 16.34 -32.00 50.14
N GLN A 23 15.39 -31.50 49.36
CA GLN A 23 14.25 -32.32 48.91
C GLN A 23 13.87 -31.94 47.48
N ALA A 24 13.92 -32.93 46.59
CA ALA A 24 13.47 -32.81 45.21
C ALA A 24 12.03 -33.30 45.10
N ALA A 25 11.19 -32.57 44.37
CA ALA A 25 9.88 -33.04 43.92
C ALA A 25 9.56 -32.42 42.55
N ALA A 26 9.18 -33.28 41.61
CA ALA A 26 8.51 -33.02 40.33
C ALA A 26 8.93 -31.78 39.51
N SER A 27 9.60 -32.04 38.39
CA SER A 27 9.53 -31.17 37.22
C SER A 27 8.12 -31.23 36.61
N GLU A 28 7.36 -30.15 36.69
CA GLU A 28 6.29 -29.91 35.72
C GLU A 28 6.94 -29.40 34.43
N ALA A 29 6.57 -30.02 33.31
CA ALA A 29 7.00 -29.54 32.00
C ALA A 29 6.30 -28.18 31.72
N PRO A 30 6.94 -27.24 31.01
CA PRO A 30 6.19 -26.11 30.49
C PRO A 30 5.08 -26.64 29.57
N GLU A 31 3.85 -26.25 29.88
CA GLU A 31 2.67 -26.48 29.04
C GLU A 31 2.97 -26.11 27.58
N PRO A 32 2.47 -26.87 26.59
CA PRO A 32 2.68 -26.53 25.21
C PRO A 32 2.12 -25.13 24.94
N PHE A 33 2.93 -24.29 24.28
CA PHE A 33 2.53 -22.95 23.86
C PHE A 33 1.30 -23.05 22.96
N GLU A 34 0.11 -22.84 23.54
CA GLU A 34 -1.12 -22.67 22.78
C GLU A 34 -0.92 -21.46 21.87
N ALA A 35 -1.18 -21.64 20.59
CA ALA A 35 -1.08 -20.55 19.63
C ALA A 35 -2.23 -19.57 19.95
N GLU A 36 -1.89 -18.43 20.55
CA GLU A 36 -2.83 -17.31 20.69
C GLU A 36 -3.41 -17.00 19.30
N GLU A 37 -4.75 -17.02 19.21
CA GLU A 37 -5.44 -16.65 17.98
C GLU A 37 -5.04 -15.22 17.57
N PRO A 38 -4.96 -14.91 16.26
CA PRO A 38 -4.64 -13.56 15.83
C PRO A 38 -5.70 -12.60 16.37
N ASP A 39 -5.24 -11.63 17.16
CA ASP A 39 -6.00 -10.53 17.74
C ASP A 39 -6.47 -9.56 16.63
N ASP A 40 -7.45 -10.02 15.82
CA ASP A 40 -8.06 -9.28 14.70
C ASP A 40 -9.00 -8.15 15.19
N ALA A 41 -9.08 -7.91 16.50
CA ALA A 41 -9.93 -6.92 17.17
C ALA A 41 -9.42 -5.46 17.05
N ALA A 42 -9.15 -5.03 15.82
CA ALA A 42 -9.19 -3.62 15.42
C ALA A 42 -10.25 -3.41 14.32
N GLU A 43 -11.39 -4.09 14.46
CA GLU A 43 -12.51 -4.13 13.51
C GLU A 43 -13.29 -2.81 13.45
N GLY A 44 -12.71 -1.79 12.83
CA GLY A 44 -13.44 -0.67 12.25
C GLY A 44 -13.68 -0.90 10.77
N GLY A 45 -14.61 -1.79 10.41
CA GLY A 45 -15.00 -2.06 9.01
C GLY A 45 -14.54 -3.40 8.40
N PHE A 46 -13.96 -4.32 9.20
CA PHE A 46 -13.52 -5.64 8.72
C PHE A 46 -14.68 -6.50 8.20
N LEU A 47 -15.74 -6.66 9.00
CA LEU A 47 -16.95 -7.41 8.63
C LEU A 47 -17.74 -6.75 7.49
N ASP A 48 -17.77 -5.41 7.43
CA ASP A 48 -18.53 -4.64 6.42
C ASP A 48 -17.85 -4.73 5.03
N TRP A 49 -16.53 -4.58 4.97
CA TRP A 49 -15.76 -4.79 3.73
C TRP A 49 -15.78 -6.25 3.28
N ALA A 50 -15.70 -7.20 4.22
CA ALA A 50 -15.86 -8.61 3.89
C ALA A 50 -17.25 -8.87 3.28
N HIS A 51 -18.34 -8.37 3.87
CA HIS A 51 -19.69 -8.56 3.32
C HIS A 51 -19.90 -7.90 1.94
N ASP A 52 -19.35 -6.69 1.73
CA ASP A 52 -19.36 -5.99 0.44
C ASP A 52 -18.61 -6.78 -0.67
N VAL A 53 -17.58 -7.55 -0.30
CA VAL A 53 -16.85 -8.45 -1.22
C VAL A 53 -17.56 -9.80 -1.41
N PHE A 54 -18.24 -10.34 -0.38
CA PHE A 54 -18.67 -11.74 -0.35
C PHE A 54 -20.12 -12.05 -0.78
N SER A 55 -20.98 -11.06 -1.04
CA SER A 55 -22.41 -11.32 -1.35
C SER A 55 -22.80 -11.24 -2.83
N GLY A 56 -21.83 -11.14 -3.74
CA GLY A 56 -22.02 -11.30 -5.19
C GLY A 56 -22.12 -12.77 -5.65
N VAL A 57 -23.03 -13.58 -5.08
CA VAL A 57 -23.29 -14.97 -5.54
C VAL A 57 -24.15 -14.97 -6.81
N GLY A 58 -23.63 -14.34 -7.86
CA GLY A 58 -24.04 -14.63 -9.23
C GLY A 58 -23.47 -15.98 -9.65
N LYS A 59 -24.23 -16.77 -10.43
CA LYS A 59 -23.63 -17.91 -11.15
C LYS A 59 -22.47 -17.38 -12.01
N PRO A 60 -21.35 -18.11 -12.14
CA PRO A 60 -20.30 -17.71 -13.06
C PRO A 60 -20.91 -17.56 -14.45
N ALA A 61 -20.81 -16.35 -15.02
CA ALA A 61 -20.87 -16.20 -16.45
C ALA A 61 -19.56 -16.80 -16.98
N ASP A 62 -19.64 -17.96 -17.65
CA ASP A 62 -18.46 -18.73 -18.09
C ASP A 62 -17.58 -18.00 -19.13
N VAL A 63 -17.94 -16.76 -19.51
CA VAL A 63 -17.15 -15.87 -20.35
C VAL A 63 -17.06 -14.49 -19.68
N PRO A 64 -15.86 -14.03 -19.30
CA PRO A 64 -15.65 -12.64 -18.88
C PRO A 64 -16.02 -11.66 -20.01
N VAL A 65 -16.93 -10.74 -19.73
CA VAL A 65 -17.43 -9.77 -20.71
C VAL A 65 -16.78 -8.40 -20.45
N PRO A 66 -16.28 -7.69 -21.47
CA PRO A 66 -15.84 -6.31 -21.33
C PRO A 66 -16.91 -5.41 -20.69
N LYS A 67 -16.46 -4.42 -19.92
CA LYS A 67 -17.34 -3.45 -19.25
C LYS A 67 -17.00 -2.04 -19.72
N GLU A 68 -18.00 -1.18 -19.77
CA GLU A 68 -17.88 0.21 -20.16
C GLU A 68 -18.63 1.10 -19.15
N ALA A 69 -18.06 2.24 -18.77
CA ALA A 69 -18.75 3.27 -18.00
C ALA A 69 -18.14 4.67 -18.24
N THR A 70 -18.98 5.70 -18.10
CA THR A 70 -18.52 7.08 -18.02
C THR A 70 -18.30 7.43 -16.55
N ILE A 71 -17.05 7.64 -16.15
CA ILE A 71 -16.70 8.05 -14.79
C ILE A 71 -16.87 9.55 -14.66
N ASP A 72 -18.10 9.94 -14.37
CA ASP A 72 -18.44 11.30 -13.97
C ASP A 72 -18.56 11.41 -12.45
N ARG A 73 -17.95 12.48 -11.93
CA ARG A 73 -17.97 12.94 -10.53
C ARG A 73 -18.17 11.88 -9.43
N PRO A 74 -17.26 10.91 -9.23
CA PRO A 74 -17.35 9.97 -8.10
C PRO A 74 -17.50 10.65 -6.73
N ASP A 75 -18.31 10.07 -5.85
CA ASP A 75 -18.60 10.63 -4.52
C ASP A 75 -17.35 10.77 -3.66
N PHE A 76 -17.31 11.81 -2.81
CA PHE A 76 -16.29 11.99 -1.78
C PHE A 76 -16.89 12.47 -0.45
N ASN A 77 -16.18 12.21 0.64
CA ASN A 77 -16.54 12.69 1.97
C ASN A 77 -16.32 14.21 2.04
N ASN A 78 -17.40 14.99 1.92
CA ASN A 78 -17.32 16.46 1.99
C ASN A 78 -17.77 16.96 3.37
N VAL A 79 -17.04 17.93 3.92
CA VAL A 79 -17.43 18.66 5.12
C VAL A 79 -17.95 20.03 4.70
N ASP A 80 -19.26 20.23 4.80
CA ASP A 80 -19.88 21.54 4.65
C ASP A 80 -19.72 22.33 5.96
N LEU A 81 -19.06 23.49 5.89
CA LEU A 81 -18.84 24.35 7.05
C LEU A 81 -19.90 25.47 7.08
N PRO A 82 -20.69 25.61 8.16
CA PRO A 82 -21.74 26.62 8.26
C PRO A 82 -21.26 28.04 7.94
N GLY A 83 -21.83 28.63 6.88
CA GLY A 83 -21.49 29.99 6.41
C GLY A 83 -20.21 30.09 5.57
N ILE A 84 -19.53 28.98 5.28
CA ILE A 84 -18.37 28.89 4.38
C ILE A 84 -18.70 28.03 3.15
N GLY A 85 -19.55 27.02 3.30
CA GLY A 85 -19.89 26.07 2.23
C GLY A 85 -18.99 24.84 2.22
N PRO A 86 -19.05 24.03 1.13
CA PRO A 86 -18.21 22.84 0.99
C PRO A 86 -16.72 23.21 0.94
N LEU A 87 -15.88 22.36 1.54
CA LEU A 87 -14.43 22.51 1.46
C LEU A 87 -13.87 22.00 0.13
N ILE A 88 -14.47 20.94 -0.42
CA ILE A 88 -14.05 20.30 -1.67
C ILE A 88 -15.22 20.36 -2.67
N GLU A 89 -14.92 20.67 -3.93
CA GLU A 89 -15.88 20.65 -5.04
C GLU A 89 -15.23 20.12 -6.32
N TYR A 90 -16.02 19.89 -7.38
CA TYR A 90 -15.47 19.52 -8.69
C TYR A 90 -15.13 20.77 -9.51
N GLY A 91 -13.86 20.91 -9.88
CA GLY A 91 -13.33 21.97 -10.73
C GLY A 91 -12.49 21.43 -11.89
N THR A 92 -11.88 22.32 -12.68
CA THR A 92 -11.10 21.96 -13.89
C THR A 92 -9.60 22.24 -13.73
N PRO A 93 -8.89 21.66 -12.75
CA PRO A 93 -7.49 21.99 -12.44
C PRO A 93 -6.49 21.52 -13.52
N LEU A 94 -6.95 20.75 -14.52
CA LEU A 94 -6.14 20.34 -15.66
C LEU A 94 -6.05 21.44 -16.73
N ASP A 95 -7.00 22.38 -16.73
CA ASP A 95 -7.07 23.46 -17.70
C ASP A 95 -6.40 24.71 -17.10
N ARG A 96 -5.42 25.28 -17.82
CA ARG A 96 -4.64 26.42 -17.34
C ARG A 96 -5.30 27.76 -17.72
N PRO A 97 -5.07 28.85 -16.95
CA PRO A 97 -5.58 30.19 -17.28
C PRO A 97 -5.12 30.76 -18.63
N ASP A 98 -4.05 30.21 -19.22
CA ASP A 98 -3.55 30.58 -20.56
C ASP A 98 -4.26 29.85 -21.72
N GLY A 99 -5.26 29.00 -21.41
CA GLY A 99 -5.99 28.19 -22.39
C GLY A 99 -5.25 26.92 -22.83
N THR A 100 -4.07 26.62 -22.27
CA THR A 100 -3.42 25.32 -22.43
C THR A 100 -3.91 24.31 -21.39
N ARG A 101 -3.54 23.05 -21.57
CA ARG A 101 -3.85 21.96 -20.63
C ARG A 101 -2.58 21.40 -19.99
N LEU A 102 -2.70 20.80 -18.81
CA LEU A 102 -1.70 19.85 -18.33
C LEU A 102 -1.60 18.70 -19.34
N PRO A 103 -0.41 18.38 -19.89
CA PRO A 103 -0.25 17.21 -20.74
C PRO A 103 -0.55 15.94 -19.95
N LEU A 104 -1.13 14.93 -20.58
CA LEU A 104 -1.33 13.63 -19.94
C LEU A 104 0.01 13.03 -19.45
N PHE A 105 1.04 13.11 -20.30
CA PHE A 105 2.41 12.67 -20.04
C PHE A 105 3.44 13.69 -20.58
N ASP A 106 4.57 13.83 -19.91
CA ASP A 106 5.75 14.63 -20.31
C ASP A 106 6.95 13.74 -20.74
N GLY A 107 6.76 12.42 -20.69
CA GLY A 107 7.74 11.37 -20.96
C GLY A 107 7.12 10.00 -20.59
N PRO A 108 7.92 8.93 -20.47
CA PRO A 108 7.46 7.70 -19.83
C PRO A 108 6.96 8.01 -18.39
N PRO A 109 5.83 7.47 -17.95
CA PRO A 109 5.35 7.62 -16.58
C PRO A 109 6.43 7.27 -15.57
N ALA A 110 6.58 8.06 -14.51
CA ALA A 110 7.59 7.80 -13.48
C ALA A 110 6.96 7.79 -12.08
N ARG A 111 7.53 7.02 -11.15
CA ARG A 111 7.00 6.93 -9.77
C ARG A 111 6.98 8.31 -9.09
N GLU A 112 7.96 9.16 -9.38
CA GLU A 112 8.10 10.54 -8.90
C GLU A 112 6.99 11.48 -9.38
N GLN A 113 6.15 11.02 -10.31
CA GLN A 113 4.94 11.71 -10.78
C GLN A 113 3.69 11.29 -10.00
N THR A 114 3.75 10.35 -9.05
CA THR A 114 2.60 10.10 -8.15
C THR A 114 2.80 10.80 -6.81
N GLN A 115 1.83 11.61 -6.40
CA GLN A 115 1.83 12.23 -5.08
C GLN A 115 0.42 12.18 -4.49
N GLN A 116 0.30 11.59 -3.32
CA GLN A 116 -0.92 11.55 -2.52
C GLN A 116 -1.28 12.95 -2.00
N GLY A 117 -2.56 13.28 -2.11
CA GLY A 117 -3.14 14.54 -1.63
C GLY A 117 -3.74 14.43 -0.24
N MET A 118 -4.98 14.91 -0.09
CA MET A 118 -5.75 14.93 1.17
C MET A 118 -6.46 13.60 1.49
N LEU A 119 -6.57 12.69 0.53
CA LEU A 119 -7.26 11.40 0.65
C LEU A 119 -6.38 10.39 1.41
N ASP A 120 -6.97 9.53 2.25
CA ASP A 120 -6.22 8.48 2.99
C ASP A 120 -5.89 7.23 2.12
N ASP A 121 -5.80 7.40 0.81
CA ASP A 121 -5.70 6.33 -0.20
C ASP A 121 -4.28 5.80 -0.46
N CYS A 122 -3.30 6.11 0.41
CA CYS A 122 -1.85 5.90 0.25
C CYS A 122 -1.39 4.66 -0.55
N GLY A 123 -2.06 3.51 -0.41
CA GLY A 123 -1.71 2.30 -1.14
C GLY A 123 -2.14 2.27 -2.60
N VAL A 124 -3.17 3.02 -3.01
CA VAL A 124 -3.52 3.25 -4.41
C VAL A 124 -2.37 4.02 -5.08
N ILE A 125 -1.99 5.17 -4.51
CA ILE A 125 -0.89 6.02 -5.00
C ILE A 125 0.46 5.29 -5.00
N ALA A 126 0.74 4.48 -3.96
CA ALA A 126 1.94 3.64 -3.91
C ALA A 126 1.92 2.57 -5.01
N THR A 127 0.76 1.96 -5.29
CA THR A 127 0.61 0.96 -6.37
C THR A 127 0.83 1.61 -7.74
N MET A 128 0.17 2.74 -8.02
CA MET A 128 0.35 3.52 -9.25
C MET A 128 1.81 3.94 -9.45
N GLY A 129 2.45 4.43 -8.38
CA GLY A 129 3.86 4.82 -8.39
C GLY A 129 4.77 3.63 -8.71
N ALA A 130 4.56 2.49 -8.05
CA ALA A 130 5.38 1.30 -8.26
C ALA A 130 5.20 0.71 -9.67
N VAL A 131 3.98 0.68 -10.23
CA VAL A 131 3.78 0.27 -11.63
C VAL A 131 4.48 1.25 -12.58
N ALA A 132 4.32 2.56 -12.42
CA ALA A 132 5.03 3.55 -13.25
C ALA A 132 6.56 3.42 -13.12
N GLY A 133 7.07 3.16 -11.93
CA GLY A 133 8.50 3.07 -11.64
C GLY A 133 9.19 1.78 -12.12
N HIS A 134 8.44 0.71 -12.39
CA HIS A 134 8.97 -0.60 -12.80
C HIS A 134 8.53 -1.02 -14.21
N ARG A 135 7.34 -0.59 -14.65
CA ARG A 135 6.68 -0.94 -15.92
C ARG A 135 5.90 0.26 -16.49
N PRO A 136 6.57 1.38 -16.80
CA PRO A 136 5.94 2.64 -17.21
C PRO A 136 5.03 2.50 -18.43
N GLU A 137 5.35 1.58 -19.33
CA GLU A 137 4.59 1.26 -20.53
C GLU A 137 3.15 0.80 -20.25
N LEU A 138 2.89 0.16 -19.10
CA LEU A 138 1.55 -0.30 -18.72
C LEU A 138 0.66 0.89 -18.36
N ILE A 139 1.20 1.90 -17.67
CA ILE A 139 0.47 3.16 -17.41
C ILE A 139 0.22 3.94 -18.71
N SER A 140 1.20 4.00 -19.62
CA SER A 140 1.02 4.63 -20.95
C SER A 140 0.01 3.92 -21.85
N GLN A 141 -0.18 2.61 -21.70
CA GLN A 141 -1.20 1.84 -22.44
C GLN A 141 -2.57 1.90 -21.77
N CYS A 142 -2.60 2.02 -20.43
CA CYS A 142 -3.81 2.11 -19.64
C CYS A 142 -4.59 3.41 -19.89
N ILE A 143 -3.92 4.55 -20.09
CA ILE A 143 -4.56 5.88 -20.13
C ILE A 143 -4.33 6.59 -21.46
N ARG A 144 -5.39 7.13 -22.08
CA ARG A 144 -5.32 7.92 -23.31
C ARG A 144 -6.26 9.14 -23.25
N GLU A 145 -5.79 10.29 -23.72
CA GLU A 145 -6.63 11.50 -23.88
C GLU A 145 -7.48 11.42 -25.16
N ASN A 146 -8.74 11.86 -25.09
CA ASN A 146 -9.66 12.01 -26.21
C ASN A 146 -9.65 13.44 -26.77
N ALA A 147 -10.05 13.59 -28.04
CA ALA A 147 -10.08 14.88 -28.72
C ALA A 147 -11.12 15.88 -28.16
N ASP A 148 -12.06 15.41 -27.33
CA ASP A 148 -13.05 16.21 -26.61
C ASP A 148 -12.60 16.61 -25.20
N GLY A 149 -11.40 16.21 -24.78
CA GLY A 149 -10.83 16.49 -23.46
C GLY A 149 -11.18 15.47 -22.37
N THR A 150 -12.00 14.45 -22.65
CA THR A 150 -12.15 13.29 -21.76
C THR A 150 -10.92 12.38 -21.83
N TYR A 151 -10.85 11.37 -20.97
CA TYR A 151 -9.79 10.37 -20.98
C TYR A 151 -10.38 8.96 -21.04
N GLU A 152 -9.79 8.07 -21.83
CA GLU A 152 -10.02 6.62 -21.70
C GLU A 152 -9.03 6.04 -20.70
N VAL A 153 -9.53 5.26 -19.74
CA VAL A 153 -8.75 4.41 -18.85
C VAL A 153 -9.18 2.96 -19.02
N THR A 154 -8.23 2.05 -19.19
CA THR A 154 -8.50 0.61 -19.35
C THR A 154 -7.91 -0.18 -18.19
N LEU A 155 -8.77 -0.80 -17.37
CA LEU A 155 -8.37 -1.64 -16.25
C LEU A 155 -8.66 -3.11 -16.56
N HIS A 156 -7.73 -4.01 -16.24
CA HIS A 156 -7.98 -5.45 -16.35
C HIS A 156 -9.00 -5.90 -15.33
N GLN A 157 -9.98 -6.71 -15.74
CA GLN A 157 -10.93 -7.29 -14.82
C GLN A 157 -10.25 -8.39 -13.99
N THR A 158 -10.54 -8.40 -12.70
CA THR A 158 -9.96 -9.29 -11.69
C THR A 158 -10.92 -10.41 -11.30
N LYS A 159 -10.35 -11.58 -11.02
CA LYS A 159 -11.00 -12.63 -10.24
C LYS A 159 -10.09 -13.07 -9.11
N HIS A 160 -10.72 -13.43 -8.01
CA HIS A 160 -10.05 -14.02 -6.87
C HIS A 160 -9.88 -15.54 -7.06
N SER A 161 -8.85 -16.15 -6.47
CA SER A 161 -8.69 -17.62 -6.48
C SER A 161 -9.68 -18.29 -5.54
N PHE A 162 -10.66 -19.02 -6.09
CA PHE A 162 -11.74 -19.63 -5.28
C PHE A 162 -11.29 -20.85 -4.45
N ASP A 163 -10.11 -21.42 -4.71
CA ASP A 163 -9.61 -22.63 -4.06
C ASP A 163 -8.86 -22.34 -2.74
N GLY A 164 -9.48 -21.54 -1.87
CA GLY A 164 -8.98 -21.22 -0.52
C GLY A 164 -7.78 -20.28 -0.45
N ASP A 165 -7.21 -19.89 -1.60
CA ASP A 165 -6.07 -18.97 -1.67
C ASP A 165 -6.53 -17.51 -1.69
N TRP A 166 -6.94 -17.01 -0.51
CA TRP A 166 -7.42 -15.65 -0.25
C TRP A 166 -6.40 -14.51 -0.48
N ARG A 167 -5.31 -14.80 -1.17
CA ARG A 167 -4.17 -13.89 -1.35
C ARG A 167 -3.78 -13.70 -2.80
N HIS A 168 -4.28 -14.52 -3.74
CA HIS A 168 -3.95 -14.43 -5.17
C HIS A 168 -5.12 -13.88 -5.99
N PHE A 169 -4.78 -12.94 -6.87
CA PHE A 169 -5.67 -12.30 -7.82
C PHE A 169 -5.18 -12.61 -9.23
N HIS A 170 -6.09 -12.98 -10.11
CA HIS A 170 -5.79 -13.30 -11.50
C HIS A 170 -6.60 -12.42 -12.44
N PRO A 171 -6.04 -12.03 -13.60
CA PRO A 171 -6.82 -11.41 -14.66
C PRO A 171 -7.91 -12.39 -15.13
N THR A 172 -9.07 -11.86 -15.50
CA THR A 172 -10.09 -12.66 -16.20
C THR A 172 -9.79 -12.80 -17.70
N GLY A 173 -8.93 -11.92 -18.23
CA GLY A 173 -8.70 -11.74 -19.67
C GLY A 173 -9.62 -10.70 -20.32
N ALA A 174 -10.69 -10.27 -19.63
CA ALA A 174 -11.48 -9.11 -20.02
C ALA A 174 -10.94 -7.82 -19.39
N VAL A 175 -11.39 -6.70 -19.93
CA VAL A 175 -11.04 -5.34 -19.48
C VAL A 175 -12.29 -4.51 -19.21
N THR A 176 -12.11 -3.45 -18.45
CA THR A 176 -13.11 -2.41 -18.18
C THR A 176 -12.58 -1.12 -18.80
N HIS A 177 -13.29 -0.58 -19.79
CA HIS A 177 -13.01 0.72 -20.39
C HIS A 177 -13.81 1.80 -19.67
N LEU A 178 -13.14 2.89 -19.31
CA LEU A 178 -13.67 3.96 -18.49
C LEU A 178 -13.44 5.30 -19.20
N THR A 179 -14.49 5.96 -19.66
CA THR A 179 -14.42 7.34 -20.16
C THR A 179 -14.51 8.28 -18.97
N VAL A 180 -13.40 8.88 -18.56
CA VAL A 180 -13.26 9.74 -17.38
C VAL A 180 -13.45 11.20 -17.77
N THR A 181 -14.39 11.90 -17.11
CA THR A 181 -14.60 13.34 -17.33
C THR A 181 -13.43 14.17 -16.78
N PRO A 182 -13.14 15.35 -17.35
CA PRO A 182 -11.87 16.07 -17.11
C PRO A 182 -11.77 16.79 -15.77
N ASP A 183 -12.89 16.94 -15.07
CA ASP A 183 -13.00 17.66 -13.82
C ASP A 183 -12.57 16.79 -12.63
N LEU A 184 -11.96 17.42 -11.64
CA LEU A 184 -11.36 16.74 -10.49
C LEU A 184 -11.79 17.41 -9.18
N PRO A 185 -11.77 16.68 -8.05
CA PRO A 185 -11.92 17.28 -6.75
C PRO A 185 -10.82 18.31 -6.50
N VAL A 186 -11.21 19.52 -6.11
CA VAL A 186 -10.34 20.66 -5.79
C VAL A 186 -10.78 21.30 -4.48
N GLU A 187 -9.89 22.00 -3.79
CA GLU A 187 -10.29 22.89 -2.70
C GLU A 187 -11.13 24.04 -3.29
N ALA A 188 -12.32 24.31 -2.73
CA ALA A 188 -13.26 25.30 -3.26
C ALA A 188 -12.70 26.74 -3.33
N LYS A 189 -11.60 27.02 -2.63
CA LYS A 189 -10.88 28.31 -2.66
C LYS A 189 -9.63 28.31 -3.55
N PHE A 190 -9.17 27.13 -4.00
CA PHE A 190 -7.91 26.94 -4.72
C PHE A 190 -8.09 25.90 -5.84
N GLN A 191 -8.89 26.26 -6.86
CA GLN A 191 -9.26 25.36 -7.96
C GLN A 191 -8.12 25.04 -8.96
N GLU A 192 -6.92 25.58 -8.77
CA GLU A 192 -5.77 25.43 -9.68
C GLU A 192 -5.11 24.04 -9.62
N ARG A 193 -5.42 23.21 -8.62
CA ARG A 193 -4.80 21.89 -8.41
C ARG A 193 -5.80 20.88 -7.87
N PRO A 194 -5.70 19.59 -8.25
CA PRO A 194 -6.46 18.52 -7.60
C PRO A 194 -6.09 18.43 -6.11
N VAL A 195 -7.08 18.18 -5.26
CA VAL A 195 -6.88 18.04 -3.80
C VAL A 195 -6.47 16.60 -3.40
N TYR A 196 -6.73 15.62 -4.26
CA TYR A 196 -6.32 14.21 -4.10
C TYR A 196 -5.03 13.94 -4.89
N ALA A 197 -4.92 12.89 -5.70
CA ALA A 197 -3.70 12.58 -6.45
C ALA A 197 -3.26 13.76 -7.32
N THR A 198 -1.95 14.03 -7.29
CA THR A 198 -1.31 15.06 -8.09
C THR A 198 0.05 14.60 -8.59
N SER A 199 0.63 15.31 -9.56
CA SER A 199 1.97 15.05 -10.09
C SER A 199 3.10 15.82 -9.42
N GLY A 200 2.79 16.50 -8.30
CA GLY A 200 3.75 17.26 -7.51
C GLY A 200 4.35 18.42 -8.29
N SER A 201 5.61 18.31 -8.69
CA SER A 201 6.29 19.28 -9.57
C SER A 201 6.21 18.94 -11.05
N SER A 202 5.75 17.75 -11.43
CA SER A 202 5.89 17.23 -12.80
C SER A 202 4.81 17.71 -13.77
N ASN A 203 3.76 18.40 -13.29
CA ASN A 203 2.75 19.07 -14.12
C ASN A 203 2.07 18.20 -15.19
N VAL A 204 1.95 16.88 -14.95
CA VAL A 204 1.24 15.91 -15.79
C VAL A 204 -0.11 15.53 -15.19
N ALA A 205 -1.08 15.17 -16.04
CA ALA A 205 -2.45 14.87 -15.62
C ALA A 205 -2.70 13.40 -15.21
N TRP A 206 -1.89 12.44 -15.70
CA TRP A 206 -2.19 11.01 -15.55
C TRP A 206 -2.47 10.50 -14.12
N PRO A 207 -1.81 10.99 -13.04
CA PRO A 207 -2.06 10.43 -11.71
C PRO A 207 -3.48 10.72 -11.24
N SER A 208 -3.95 11.95 -11.41
CA SER A 208 -5.29 12.39 -11.02
C SER A 208 -6.38 11.75 -11.88
N VAL A 209 -6.11 11.57 -13.18
CA VAL A 209 -7.02 10.87 -14.10
C VAL A 209 -7.17 9.39 -13.71
N LEU A 210 -6.06 8.71 -13.40
CA LEU A 210 -6.08 7.30 -13.01
C LEU A 210 -6.70 7.09 -11.63
N GLU A 211 -6.41 7.95 -10.66
CA GLU A 211 -7.06 7.93 -9.35
C GLU A 211 -8.59 8.11 -9.49
N LYS A 212 -9.07 9.07 -10.30
CA LYS A 212 -10.50 9.25 -10.58
C LYS A 212 -11.12 7.99 -11.20
N ALA A 213 -10.43 7.33 -12.12
CA ALA A 213 -10.88 6.07 -12.72
C ALA A 213 -10.98 4.93 -11.68
N ILE A 214 -9.97 4.79 -10.82
CA ILE A 214 -9.94 3.80 -9.73
C ILE A 214 -11.02 4.10 -8.68
N ALA A 215 -11.32 5.37 -8.41
CA ALA A 215 -12.41 5.79 -7.54
C ALA A 215 -13.77 5.38 -8.12
N GLY A 216 -14.03 5.67 -9.40
CA GLY A 216 -15.30 5.39 -10.07
C GLY A 216 -15.49 3.98 -10.64
N VAL A 217 -14.50 3.08 -10.56
CA VAL A 217 -14.63 1.72 -11.15
C VAL A 217 -15.82 0.93 -10.59
N ASP A 218 -16.30 1.29 -9.40
CA ASP A 218 -17.50 0.72 -8.77
C ASP A 218 -18.81 1.04 -9.50
N GLN A 219 -18.85 2.07 -10.34
CA GLN A 219 -19.95 2.32 -11.29
C GLN A 219 -20.11 1.17 -12.30
N THR A 220 -19.08 0.34 -12.47
CA THR A 220 -19.10 -0.87 -13.32
C THR A 220 -19.48 -2.15 -12.58
N TRP A 221 -19.64 -2.09 -11.26
CA TRP A 221 -20.01 -3.24 -10.44
C TRP A 221 -21.52 -3.49 -10.51
N ASP A 222 -21.90 -4.76 -10.40
CA ASP A 222 -23.32 -5.15 -10.36
C ASP A 222 -24.03 -4.57 -9.13
N GLU A 223 -25.35 -4.36 -9.23
CA GLU A 223 -26.20 -3.91 -8.11
C GLU A 223 -26.26 -4.95 -6.97
N SER A 224 -25.94 -6.21 -7.27
CA SER A 224 -25.84 -7.29 -6.29
C SER A 224 -24.65 -7.17 -5.32
N ARG A 225 -23.64 -6.33 -5.61
CA ARG A 225 -22.61 -5.99 -4.62
C ARG A 225 -23.17 -4.94 -3.66
N PRO A 226 -23.28 -5.22 -2.34
CA PRO A 226 -23.56 -4.17 -1.39
C PRO A 226 -22.42 -3.15 -1.40
N ARG A 227 -22.78 -1.90 -1.11
CA ARG A 227 -21.87 -0.76 -1.13
C ARG A 227 -22.07 0.02 0.16
N SER A 228 -21.25 -0.26 1.16
CA SER A 228 -21.15 0.60 2.34
C SER A 228 -20.55 1.98 2.00
N THR A 229 -19.75 2.09 0.94
CA THR A 229 -19.21 3.34 0.35
C THR A 229 -18.91 3.19 -1.15
N SER A 230 -18.87 4.32 -1.87
CA SER A 230 -18.55 4.44 -3.30
C SER A 230 -17.46 5.49 -3.55
N GLY A 231 -16.94 5.55 -4.79
CA GLY A 231 -16.13 6.67 -5.28
C GLY A 231 -14.81 6.86 -4.53
N TYR A 232 -14.42 8.13 -4.32
CA TYR A 232 -13.29 8.50 -3.49
C TYR A 232 -13.56 8.22 -2.01
N ALA A 233 -14.81 8.32 -1.53
CA ALA A 233 -15.16 7.98 -0.14
C ALA A 233 -14.85 6.52 0.22
N ARG A 234 -14.85 5.61 -0.78
CA ARG A 234 -14.35 4.23 -0.67
C ARG A 234 -12.82 4.16 -0.58
N LEU A 235 -12.10 4.97 -1.36
CA LEU A 235 -10.62 5.01 -1.36
C LEU A 235 -10.06 5.64 -0.07
N ASP A 236 -10.78 6.60 0.51
CA ASP A 236 -10.49 7.29 1.77
C ASP A 236 -10.44 6.35 3.00
N ARG A 237 -10.94 5.12 2.87
CA ARG A 237 -10.79 4.06 3.88
C ARG A 237 -9.39 3.42 3.89
N GLY A 238 -8.51 3.82 2.97
CA GLY A 238 -7.19 3.25 2.77
C GLY A 238 -7.20 1.87 2.12
N SER A 239 -6.07 1.16 2.18
CA SER A 239 -5.91 -0.16 1.53
C SER A 239 -5.30 -1.22 2.43
N ASN A 240 -5.84 -2.43 2.33
CA ASN A 240 -5.21 -3.64 2.82
C ASN A 240 -4.32 -4.28 1.70
N PRO A 241 -3.47 -5.29 2.01
CA PRO A 241 -2.62 -5.94 1.01
C PRO A 241 -3.39 -6.56 -0.18
N ASN A 242 -4.58 -7.09 0.06
CA ASN A 242 -5.39 -7.72 -0.98
C ASN A 242 -5.95 -6.68 -1.97
N VAL A 243 -6.38 -5.51 -1.49
CA VAL A 243 -6.79 -4.39 -2.36
C VAL A 243 -5.63 -3.93 -3.26
N ARG A 244 -4.39 -3.95 -2.75
CA ARG A 244 -3.19 -3.64 -3.57
C ARG A 244 -2.83 -4.75 -4.55
N ALA A 245 -3.05 -6.03 -4.20
CA ALA A 245 -2.86 -7.15 -5.12
C ALA A 245 -3.88 -7.08 -6.28
N GLU A 246 -5.15 -6.81 -5.95
CA GLU A 246 -6.19 -6.59 -6.94
C GLU A 246 -5.83 -5.41 -7.86
N LEU A 247 -5.42 -4.27 -7.30
CA LEU A 247 -5.04 -3.10 -8.11
C LEU A 247 -3.79 -3.34 -8.97
N LEU A 248 -2.79 -4.10 -8.48
CA LEU A 248 -1.67 -4.54 -9.33
C LEU A 248 -2.17 -5.36 -10.52
N THR A 249 -3.09 -6.30 -10.30
CA THR A 249 -3.68 -7.10 -11.39
C THR A 249 -4.47 -6.20 -12.36
N GLN A 250 -5.26 -5.25 -11.85
CA GLN A 250 -6.03 -4.29 -12.66
C GLN A 250 -5.14 -3.40 -13.54
N LEU A 251 -4.00 -2.95 -13.02
CA LEU A 251 -3.09 -2.05 -13.74
C LEU A 251 -2.09 -2.77 -14.65
N THR A 252 -1.74 -4.02 -14.35
CA THR A 252 -0.67 -4.73 -15.09
C THR A 252 -1.17 -5.83 -16.02
N GLY A 253 -2.36 -6.38 -15.76
CA GLY A 253 -2.84 -7.58 -16.43
C GLY A 253 -2.15 -8.88 -16.00
N ASP A 254 -1.13 -8.81 -15.14
CA ASP A 254 -0.48 -9.98 -14.54
C ASP A 254 -1.22 -10.41 -13.27
N SER A 255 -1.10 -11.70 -12.92
CA SER A 255 -1.50 -12.15 -11.60
C SER A 255 -0.67 -11.49 -10.51
N ALA A 256 -1.31 -11.21 -9.37
CA ALA A 256 -0.67 -10.56 -8.24
C ALA A 256 -1.15 -11.13 -6.92
N TYR A 257 -0.26 -11.12 -5.94
CA TYR A 257 -0.47 -11.84 -4.69
C TYR A 257 0.10 -11.09 -3.48
N THR A 258 -0.33 -11.53 -2.30
CA THR A 258 0.26 -11.14 -1.01
C THR A 258 0.89 -12.35 -0.34
N GLU A 259 2.12 -12.23 0.14
CA GLU A 259 2.83 -13.31 0.84
C GLU A 259 3.36 -12.81 2.20
N ASP A 260 3.37 -13.71 3.20
CA ASP A 260 3.94 -13.39 4.52
C ASP A 260 5.47 -13.35 4.44
N PHE A 261 6.15 -12.56 5.30
CA PHE A 261 7.61 -12.65 5.34
C PHE A 261 8.07 -14.02 5.86
N PRO A 262 9.20 -14.56 5.37
CA PRO A 262 9.79 -15.76 5.92
C PRO A 262 10.03 -15.64 7.44
N THR A 263 9.63 -16.70 8.16
CA THR A 263 9.78 -16.83 9.62
C THR A 263 10.73 -17.95 10.03
N LYS A 264 11.06 -18.87 9.12
CA LYS A 264 11.91 -20.06 9.36
C LYS A 264 13.06 -20.15 8.35
N TYR A 265 14.09 -20.89 8.70
CA TYR A 265 15.15 -21.25 7.76
C TYR A 265 14.58 -22.13 6.62
N ASP A 266 15.05 -21.92 5.39
CA ASP A 266 14.67 -22.78 4.27
C ASP A 266 15.45 -24.10 4.25
N MET A 267 15.06 -25.01 3.35
CA MET A 267 15.75 -26.31 3.17
C MET A 267 17.22 -26.17 2.70
N ARG A 268 17.68 -24.97 2.34
CA ARG A 268 19.07 -24.67 1.97
C ARG A 268 19.84 -23.99 3.12
N GLY A 269 19.23 -23.83 4.29
CA GLY A 269 19.85 -23.22 5.46
C GLY A 269 19.94 -21.68 5.39
N ARG A 270 19.23 -21.01 4.48
CA ARG A 270 19.18 -19.54 4.46
C ARG A 270 18.32 -19.03 5.60
N SER A 271 18.80 -18.02 6.33
CA SER A 271 18.00 -17.36 7.36
C SER A 271 16.75 -16.67 6.78
N PRO A 272 15.70 -16.44 7.58
CA PRO A 272 14.47 -15.81 7.07
C PRO A 272 14.73 -14.43 6.46
N ASP A 273 15.63 -13.66 7.06
CA ASP A 273 15.99 -12.32 6.58
C ASP A 273 16.81 -12.37 5.28
N ARG A 274 17.66 -13.40 5.12
CA ARG A 274 18.38 -13.64 3.87
C ARG A 274 17.41 -14.01 2.75
N GLN A 275 16.43 -14.86 3.03
CA GLN A 275 15.37 -15.20 2.08
C GLN A 275 14.62 -13.94 1.62
N LEU A 276 14.15 -13.09 2.54
CA LEU A 276 13.42 -11.88 2.18
C LEU A 276 14.25 -10.91 1.32
N VAL A 277 15.54 -10.73 1.61
CA VAL A 277 16.46 -9.92 0.79
C VAL A 277 16.69 -10.51 -0.59
N ASP A 278 16.91 -11.82 -0.68
CA ASP A 278 17.08 -12.49 -1.98
C ASP A 278 15.79 -12.36 -2.82
N THR A 279 14.62 -12.61 -2.23
CA THR A 279 13.31 -12.46 -2.88
C THR A 279 13.04 -11.03 -3.34
N PHE A 280 13.27 -10.01 -2.50
CA PHE A 280 13.06 -8.62 -2.90
C PHE A 280 14.01 -8.22 -4.04
N ARG A 281 15.28 -8.65 -4.02
CA ARG A 281 16.23 -8.38 -5.11
C ARG A 281 15.80 -9.05 -6.42
N GLU A 282 15.36 -10.31 -6.36
CA GLU A 282 14.86 -11.08 -7.51
C GLU A 282 13.66 -10.38 -8.14
N LYS A 283 12.61 -10.09 -7.36
CA LYS A 283 11.39 -9.44 -7.86
C LYS A 283 11.67 -8.04 -8.43
N LEU A 284 12.50 -7.23 -7.79
CA LEU A 284 12.87 -5.89 -8.30
C LEU A 284 13.72 -5.96 -9.58
N ALA A 285 14.62 -6.94 -9.69
CA ALA A 285 15.42 -7.15 -10.90
C ALA A 285 14.57 -7.60 -12.11
N GLU A 286 13.46 -8.29 -11.84
CA GLU A 286 12.45 -8.68 -12.84
C GLU A 286 11.43 -7.57 -13.14
N GLY A 287 11.62 -6.35 -12.63
CA GLY A 287 10.70 -5.24 -12.87
C GLY A 287 9.32 -5.46 -12.26
N ARG A 288 9.23 -6.15 -11.11
CA ARG A 288 7.98 -6.38 -10.39
C ARG A 288 7.84 -5.39 -9.23
N PRO A 289 6.71 -4.66 -9.14
CA PRO A 289 6.38 -3.85 -7.97
C PRO A 289 6.39 -4.65 -6.67
N ILE A 290 6.89 -4.06 -5.58
CA ILE A 290 6.77 -4.61 -4.23
C ILE A 290 6.14 -3.54 -3.32
N LEU A 291 5.01 -3.87 -2.71
CA LEU A 291 4.24 -2.96 -1.86
C LEU A 291 4.12 -3.52 -0.45
N VAL A 292 4.34 -2.67 0.54
CA VAL A 292 4.41 -3.03 1.96
C VAL A 292 3.67 -1.98 2.80
N GLY A 293 3.16 -2.35 3.97
CA GLY A 293 2.39 -1.44 4.83
C GLY A 293 2.89 -1.44 6.27
N THR A 294 2.94 -0.28 6.91
CA THR A 294 3.34 -0.17 8.32
C THR A 294 2.27 -0.69 9.27
N ASN A 295 2.71 -1.09 10.46
CA ASN A 295 1.82 -1.45 11.55
C ASN A 295 1.07 -0.21 12.10
N ALA A 296 -0.04 -0.46 12.80
CA ALA A 296 -0.61 0.53 13.70
C ALA A 296 0.06 0.35 15.07
N PRO A 297 0.72 1.37 15.65
CA PRO A 297 1.22 1.28 17.02
C PRO A 297 0.03 1.15 17.98
N LYS A 298 0.09 0.19 18.93
CA LYS A 298 -1.01 -0.04 19.88
C LYS A 298 -1.25 1.18 20.81
N ASP A 299 -0.18 1.85 21.26
CA ASP A 299 -0.27 2.81 22.38
C ASP A 299 0.33 4.22 22.14
N ASN A 300 0.83 4.57 20.94
CA ASN A 300 1.44 5.89 20.73
C ASN A 300 1.39 6.39 19.27
N PRO A 301 0.76 7.55 18.96
CA PRO A 301 0.72 8.15 17.63
C PRO A 301 1.97 8.99 17.27
N SER A 302 3.08 8.90 18.02
CA SER A 302 4.35 9.52 17.61
C SER A 302 4.84 9.00 16.24
N PRO A 303 5.59 9.81 15.48
CA PRO A 303 6.19 9.36 14.22
C PRO A 303 7.03 8.10 14.49
N LEU A 304 6.84 7.07 13.66
CA LEU A 304 7.62 5.85 13.78
C LEU A 304 9.09 6.15 13.42
N PRO A 305 10.05 5.34 13.90
CA PRO A 305 11.45 5.48 13.52
C PRO A 305 11.66 5.49 12.00
N HIS A 306 12.82 5.98 11.55
CA HIS A 306 13.17 6.05 10.12
C HIS A 306 12.20 6.90 9.26
N LYS A 307 11.51 7.89 9.85
CA LYS A 307 10.51 8.78 9.21
C LYS A 307 9.26 8.04 8.71
N LEU A 308 8.94 6.89 9.32
CA LEU A 308 7.78 6.10 8.96
C LEU A 308 6.49 6.74 9.51
N PHE A 309 5.49 6.82 8.64
CA PHE A 309 4.09 7.07 9.00
C PHE A 309 3.41 5.74 9.38
N PRO A 310 2.63 5.68 10.48
CA PRO A 310 1.84 4.50 10.85
C PRO A 310 0.65 4.30 9.92
N LYS A 311 0.14 3.06 9.82
CA LYS A 311 -0.99 2.69 8.92
C LYS A 311 -0.80 3.06 7.43
N HIS A 312 0.44 3.27 6.98
CA HIS A 312 0.77 3.83 5.67
C HIS A 312 1.37 2.79 4.73
N ALA A 313 1.13 2.93 3.43
CA ALA A 313 1.70 2.07 2.39
C ALA A 313 2.97 2.66 1.78
N TYR A 314 3.90 1.80 1.36
CA TYR A 314 5.16 2.17 0.71
C TYR A 314 5.47 1.21 -0.45
N GLU A 315 6.18 1.74 -1.45
CA GLU A 315 6.87 0.96 -2.47
C GLU A 315 8.27 0.59 -1.95
N VAL A 316 8.70 -0.66 -2.13
CA VAL A 316 10.12 -1.02 -1.99
C VAL A 316 10.80 -0.73 -3.33
N THR A 317 11.70 0.25 -3.38
CA THR A 317 12.34 0.67 -4.64
C THR A 317 13.66 -0.05 -4.92
N ARG A 318 14.37 -0.48 -3.87
CA ARG A 318 15.68 -1.15 -3.99
C ARG A 318 16.04 -1.90 -2.70
N VAL A 319 16.82 -2.97 -2.83
CA VAL A 319 17.67 -3.50 -1.75
C VAL A 319 19.13 -3.31 -2.13
N ASP A 320 19.87 -2.45 -1.42
CA ASP A 320 21.27 -2.13 -1.77
C ASP A 320 22.25 -3.28 -1.49
N ASP A 321 23.50 -3.14 -1.91
CA ASP A 321 24.52 -4.20 -1.79
C ASP A 321 24.77 -4.64 -0.33
N ARG A 322 24.57 -3.74 0.65
CA ARG A 322 24.69 -4.02 2.08
C ARG A 322 23.47 -4.76 2.64
N GLY A 323 22.42 -4.93 1.84
CA GLY A 323 21.15 -5.54 2.24
C GLY A 323 20.18 -4.56 2.90
N LEU A 324 20.38 -3.24 2.76
CA LEU A 324 19.41 -2.27 3.26
C LEU A 324 18.24 -2.14 2.29
N VAL A 325 17.02 -2.12 2.82
CA VAL A 325 15.77 -1.90 2.11
C VAL A 325 15.55 -0.39 1.96
N HIS A 326 15.35 0.07 0.72
CA HIS A 326 15.01 1.45 0.37
C HIS A 326 13.53 1.50 0.01
N LEU A 327 12.83 2.48 0.56
CA LEU A 327 11.38 2.65 0.41
C LEU A 327 11.06 4.00 -0.23
N ARG A 328 9.92 4.09 -0.92
CA ARG A 328 9.33 5.35 -1.36
C ARG A 328 7.99 5.59 -0.66
N ASN A 329 7.81 6.82 -0.19
CA ASN A 329 6.58 7.33 0.41
C ASN A 329 5.64 7.86 -0.69
N PRO A 330 4.38 7.41 -0.79
CA PRO A 330 3.42 7.90 -1.81
C PRO A 330 3.09 9.40 -1.67
N HIS A 331 3.41 10.05 -0.55
CA HIS A 331 3.38 11.52 -0.45
C HIS A 331 4.47 12.23 -1.29
N ASN A 332 5.33 11.49 -1.99
CA ASN A 332 6.43 12.00 -2.83
C ASN A 332 7.41 12.93 -2.08
N ARG A 333 7.50 12.76 -0.76
CA ARG A 333 8.30 13.55 0.17
C ARG A 333 8.55 12.75 1.43
N ALA A 334 9.65 13.05 2.13
CA ALA A 334 10.03 12.36 3.37
C ALA A 334 10.02 10.83 3.19
N ASP A 335 10.79 10.35 2.21
CA ASP A 335 11.08 8.92 2.08
C ASP A 335 11.78 8.38 3.35
N PRO A 336 11.48 7.14 3.76
CA PRO A 336 12.11 6.55 4.93
C PRO A 336 13.63 6.42 4.79
N ASP A 337 14.33 6.50 5.91
CA ASP A 337 15.76 6.17 5.93
C ASP A 337 15.96 4.67 5.60
N PRO A 338 16.98 4.27 4.81
CA PRO A 338 17.19 2.87 4.47
C PRO A 338 17.42 1.98 5.70
N MET A 339 16.71 0.86 5.77
CA MET A 339 16.63 -0.01 6.96
C MET A 339 17.25 -1.38 6.73
N THR A 340 17.80 -2.00 7.77
CA THR A 340 18.09 -3.44 7.76
C THR A 340 16.78 -4.24 7.75
N VAL A 341 16.86 -5.52 7.36
CA VAL A 341 15.69 -6.42 7.33
C VAL A 341 15.02 -6.55 8.71
N SER A 342 15.82 -6.58 9.78
CA SER A 342 15.29 -6.67 11.15
C SER A 342 14.48 -5.43 11.53
N GLN A 343 15.00 -4.22 11.26
CA GLN A 343 14.28 -2.95 11.49
C GLN A 343 13.03 -2.86 10.61
N PHE A 344 13.13 -3.31 9.36
CA PHE A 344 11.99 -3.36 8.45
C PHE A 344 10.88 -4.29 8.98
N LYS A 345 11.22 -5.50 9.44
CA LYS A 345 10.24 -6.46 9.99
C LYS A 345 9.63 -6.02 11.33
N GLU A 346 10.27 -5.12 12.07
CA GLU A 346 9.75 -4.55 13.32
C GLU A 346 8.59 -3.56 13.08
N HIS A 347 8.68 -2.74 12.03
CA HIS A 347 7.73 -1.63 11.80
C HIS A 347 6.66 -1.92 10.73
N PHE A 348 6.85 -2.96 9.93
CA PHE A 348 5.93 -3.34 8.86
C PHE A 348 5.04 -4.53 9.24
N LYS A 349 3.84 -4.56 8.66
CA LYS A 349 2.99 -5.76 8.68
C LYS A 349 3.80 -6.92 8.09
N ASN A 350 3.62 -8.13 8.59
CA ASN A 350 4.38 -9.32 8.19
C ASN A 350 4.06 -9.82 6.76
N ARG A 351 3.76 -8.93 5.80
CA ARG A 351 3.30 -9.23 4.44
C ARG A 351 3.84 -8.21 3.44
N TYR A 352 4.15 -8.69 2.24
CA TYR A 352 4.35 -7.87 1.04
C TYR A 352 3.39 -8.27 -0.06
N THR A 353 3.18 -7.37 -1.01
CA THR A 353 2.30 -7.55 -2.18
C THR A 353 3.12 -7.34 -3.45
N THR A 354 3.00 -8.22 -4.45
CA THR A 354 3.78 -8.19 -5.72
C THR A 354 3.04 -8.91 -6.86
N THR A 355 3.59 -8.88 -8.08
CA THR A 355 3.11 -9.67 -9.23
C THR A 355 3.81 -11.03 -9.35
N GLU A 356 3.13 -12.00 -9.98
CA GLU A 356 3.62 -13.33 -10.38
C GLU A 356 4.72 -13.31 -11.46
#